data_AF-A0AAV6V0N3-F1
#
_entry.id   AF-A0AAV6V0N3-F1
#
_cell.length_a   1.000
_cell.length_b   1.000
_cell.length_c   1.000
_cell.angle_alpha   90.00
_cell.angle_beta   90.00
_cell.angle_gamma   90.00
#
_symmetry.space_group_name_H-M   'P 1'
#
loop_
_entity.id
_entity.type
_entity.pdbx_description
1 polymer ?
#
loop_
_entity_poly.entity_id
_entity_poly.type
_entity_poly.pdbx_seq_one_letter_code
_entity_poly.pdbx_strand_id
1 'polypeptide(L)'
;MQLCVVWSTNCIAFRCQTCAYSPYMTLYTQCFHEGDHEGHEFKMYRSAGGFCDCGDKNLLRETGFCPRHGLYDEPNPLPGLFAKLSNKLE
;
A
#
# COMPACT_ATOMS: atom_id res chain seq x y z
N MET A 1 -3.38 -8.46 8.48
CA MET A 1 -3.33 -7.00 8.80
C MET A 1 -1.99 -6.68 9.47
N GLN A 2 -0.94 -6.43 8.68
CA GLN A 2 0.32 -5.93 9.23
C GLN A 2 0.25 -4.40 9.33
N LEU A 3 0.20 -3.86 10.55
CA LEU A 3 0.38 -2.44 10.83
C LEU A 3 1.87 -2.18 11.03
N CYS A 4 2.45 -1.22 10.31
CA CYS A 4 3.75 -0.68 10.72
C CYS A 4 3.48 0.32 11.85
N VAL A 5 3.57 -0.17 13.08
CA VAL A 5 3.30 0.60 14.30
C VAL A 5 4.36 1.70 14.43
N VAL A 6 3.91 2.95 14.54
CA VAL A 6 4.67 4.22 14.57
C VAL A 6 5.87 4.23 15.53
N TRP A 7 5.93 3.27 16.46
CA TRP A 7 7.03 3.10 17.42
C TRP A 7 8.29 2.45 16.80
N SER A 8 8.21 1.90 15.58
CA SER A 8 9.36 1.42 14.81
C SER A 8 9.73 2.46 13.74
N THR A 9 10.61 3.39 14.08
CA THR A 9 10.93 4.63 13.34
C THR A 9 11.60 4.45 11.97
N ASN A 10 11.46 3.31 11.29
CA ASN A 10 12.09 3.05 9.98
C ASN A 10 11.28 2.08 9.09
N CYS A 11 9.98 2.34 8.92
CA CYS A 11 9.15 1.55 8.01
C CYS A 11 9.50 1.86 6.54
N ILE A 12 10.10 0.89 5.84
CA ILE A 12 10.33 0.97 4.40
C ILE A 12 9.01 0.62 3.69
N ALA A 13 8.62 1.50 2.77
CA ALA A 13 7.45 1.33 1.93
C ALA A 13 7.85 1.42 0.44
N PHE A 14 7.06 0.75 -0.37
CA PHE A 14 7.20 0.64 -1.81
C PHE A 14 5.93 1.14 -2.48
N ARG A 15 6.10 1.75 -3.65
CA ARG A 15 5.01 2.12 -4.55
C ARG A 15 5.34 1.61 -5.93
N CYS A 16 4.62 0.58 -6.37
CA CYS A 16 4.72 0.07 -7.73
C CYS A 16 3.84 0.93 -8.66
N GLN A 17 4.45 1.70 -9.56
CA GLN A 17 3.74 2.53 -10.53
C GLN A 17 3.07 1.69 -11.63
N THR A 18 3.59 0.51 -11.92
CA THR A 18 2.99 -0.42 -12.88
C THR A 18 1.69 -1.05 -12.36
N CYS A 19 1.66 -1.43 -11.07
CA CYS A 19 0.51 -2.09 -10.46
C CYS A 19 -0.49 -1.13 -9.82
N ALA A 20 -0.09 0.08 -9.45
CA ALA A 20 -0.98 1.06 -8.83
C ALA A 20 -1.99 1.64 -9.81
N TYR A 21 -3.23 1.84 -9.35
CA TYR A 21 -4.19 2.75 -9.98
C TYR A 21 -4.07 4.18 -9.46
N SER A 22 -3.60 4.32 -8.22
CA SER A 22 -3.46 5.61 -7.54
C SER A 22 -2.01 5.89 -7.18
N PRO A 23 -1.52 7.12 -7.39
CA PRO A 23 -0.17 7.50 -7.00
C PRO A 23 0.01 7.55 -5.48
N TYR A 24 -1.04 7.34 -4.68
CA TYR A 24 -0.98 7.35 -3.22
C TYR A 24 -0.85 5.95 -2.61
N MET A 25 -0.84 4.89 -3.44
CA MET A 25 -0.69 3.50 -3.00
C MET A 25 0.64 3.27 -2.25
N THR A 26 0.55 2.44 -1.21
CA THR A 26 1.62 2.04 -0.30
C THR A 26 1.64 0.52 -0.10
N LEU A 27 2.76 -0.12 -0.42
CA LEU A 27 3.05 -1.52 -0.10
C LEU A 27 4.19 -1.61 0.90
N TYR A 28 4.08 -2.49 1.89
CA TYR A 28 5.23 -2.80 2.74
C TYR A 28 6.15 -3.81 2.08
N THR A 29 7.43 -3.80 2.50
CA THR A 29 8.50 -4.67 2.00
C THR A 29 8.03 -6.09 1.75
N GLN A 30 7.35 -6.69 2.72
CA GLN A 30 6.93 -8.07 2.60
C GLN A 30 5.82 -8.29 1.56
N CYS A 31 4.88 -7.35 1.43
CA CYS A 31 3.85 -7.42 0.38
C CYS A 31 4.46 -7.16 -1.00
N PHE A 32 5.42 -6.25 -1.10
CA PHE A 32 6.11 -5.94 -2.35
C PHE A 32 6.92 -7.14 -2.87
N HIS A 33 7.67 -7.83 -2.00
CA HIS A 33 8.47 -8.99 -2.43
C HIS A 33 7.62 -10.22 -2.76
N GLU A 34 6.49 -10.40 -2.10
CA GLU A 34 5.62 -11.55 -2.32
C GLU A 34 4.51 -11.30 -3.37
N GLY A 35 4.35 -10.05 -3.85
CA GLY A 35 3.28 -9.62 -4.75
C GLY A 35 3.70 -9.48 -6.22
N ASP A 36 4.70 -10.24 -6.67
CA ASP A 36 5.16 -10.29 -8.07
C ASP A 36 5.42 -8.90 -8.69
N HIS A 37 6.24 -8.11 -8.02
CA HIS A 37 6.62 -6.76 -8.47
C HIS A 37 8.01 -6.68 -9.11
N GLU A 38 8.61 -7.81 -9.48
CA GLU A 38 9.92 -7.85 -10.12
C GLU A 38 9.86 -7.29 -11.55
N GLY A 39 10.82 -6.43 -11.91
CA GLY A 39 10.86 -5.80 -13.24
C GLY A 39 9.83 -4.67 -13.47
N HIS A 40 8.99 -4.35 -12.47
CA HIS A 40 8.09 -3.21 -12.52
C HIS A 40 8.78 -1.89 -12.18
N GLU A 41 8.19 -0.77 -12.62
CA GLU A 41 8.63 0.55 -12.18
C GLU A 41 8.09 0.79 -10.77
N PHE A 42 8.97 0.98 -9.80
CA PHE A 42 8.59 1.25 -8.42
C PHE A 42 9.49 2.28 -7.74
N LYS A 43 8.95 2.89 -6.69
CA LYS A 43 9.67 3.83 -5.82
C LYS A 43 9.70 3.30 -4.40
N MET A 44 10.86 3.36 -3.77
CA MET A 44 11.05 3.11 -2.35
C MET A 44 11.05 4.43 -1.59
N TYR A 45 10.36 4.47 -0.45
CA TYR A 45 10.37 5.63 0.45
C TYR A 45 10.28 5.19 1.91
N ARG A 46 10.75 6.08 2.79
CA ARG A 46 10.58 5.90 4.24
C ARG A 46 9.23 6.48 4.64
N SER A 47 8.40 5.65 5.25
CA SER A 47 7.13 6.09 5.83
C SER A 47 7.26 6.27 7.33
N ALA A 48 6.62 7.31 7.87
CA ALA A 48 6.49 7.52 9.31
C ALA A 48 5.48 6.54 9.97
N GLY A 49 4.85 5.68 9.16
CA GLY A 49 3.78 4.76 9.57
C GLY A 49 2.63 4.81 8.56
N GLY A 50 1.72 3.84 8.62
CA GLY A 50 0.58 3.81 7.72
C GLY A 50 -0.10 2.45 7.64
N PHE A 51 -0.83 2.24 6.55
CA PHE A 51 -1.49 0.98 6.23
C PHE A 51 -0.93 0.46 4.91
N CYS A 52 -0.92 -0.86 4.77
CA CYS A 52 -0.63 -1.49 3.51
C CYS A 52 -1.89 -1.51 2.65
N ASP A 53 -1.78 -1.10 1.39
CA ASP A 53 -2.88 -1.12 0.42
C ASP A 53 -2.94 -2.44 -0.37
N CYS A 54 -2.18 -3.46 0.07
CA CYS A 54 -2.17 -4.77 -0.58
C CYS A 54 -3.54 -5.43 -0.43
N GLY A 55 -4.16 -5.82 -1.54
CA GLY A 55 -5.49 -6.43 -1.57
C GLY A 55 -6.65 -5.44 -1.81
N ASP A 56 -6.38 -4.14 -1.90
CA ASP A 56 -7.40 -3.14 -2.28
C ASP A 56 -7.46 -2.98 -3.81
N LYS A 57 -8.50 -3.55 -4.42
CA LYS A 57 -8.75 -3.52 -5.87
C LYS A 57 -8.97 -2.10 -6.43
N ASN A 58 -9.25 -1.11 -5.58
CA ASN A 58 -9.40 0.28 -6.01
C ASN A 58 -8.05 1.01 -6.13
N LEU A 59 -7.01 0.51 -5.47
CA LEU A 59 -5.70 1.16 -5.39
C LEU A 59 -4.59 0.38 -6.12
N LEU A 60 -4.73 -0.94 -6.22
CA LEU A 60 -3.72 -1.85 -6.72
C LEU A 60 -4.36 -2.94 -7.60
N ARG A 61 -3.71 -3.27 -8.73
CA ARG A 61 -4.09 -4.38 -9.60
C ARG A 61 -3.97 -5.71 -8.85
N GLU A 62 -4.91 -6.62 -9.07
CA GLU A 62 -4.93 -7.95 -8.45
C GLU A 62 -3.67 -8.77 -8.73
N THR A 63 -3.02 -8.54 -9.88
CA THR A 63 -1.73 -9.17 -10.23
C THR A 63 -0.59 -8.78 -9.29
N GLY A 64 -0.73 -7.67 -8.56
CA GLY A 64 0.24 -7.18 -7.57
C GLY A 64 -0.09 -7.60 -6.14
N PHE A 65 -1.04 -8.50 -5.92
CA PHE A 65 -1.45 -8.88 -4.57
C PHE A 65 -0.54 -9.98 -4.03
N CYS A 66 -0.04 -9.79 -2.81
CA CYS A 66 0.69 -10.85 -2.14
C CYS A 66 -0.26 -11.97 -1.69
N PRO A 67 0.19 -13.23 -1.65
CA PRO A 67 -0.64 -14.37 -1.26
C PRO A 67 -1.12 -14.33 0.19
N ARG A 68 -0.50 -13.49 1.04
CA ARG A 68 -0.89 -13.35 2.46
C ARG A 68 -2.00 -12.34 2.71
N HIS A 69 -2.26 -11.43 1.77
CA HIS A 69 -3.37 -10.50 1.86
C HIS A 69 -4.39 -10.88 0.80
N GLY A 70 -5.58 -11.32 1.25
CA GLY A 70 -6.69 -11.66 0.35
C GLY A 70 -7.30 -10.43 -0.31
N LEU A 71 -8.18 -10.69 -1.30
CA LEU A 71 -9.09 -9.69 -1.86
C LEU A 71 -9.95 -9.11 -0.74
N TYR A 72 -9.82 -7.81 -0.47
CA TYR A 72 -10.78 -7.12 0.37
C TYR A 72 -11.94 -6.66 -0.55
N ASP A 73 -13.08 -7.36 -0.50
CA ASP A 73 -14.29 -6.91 -1.20
C ASP A 73 -14.94 -5.70 -0.52
N GLU A 74 -14.82 -5.62 0.80
CA GLU A 74 -15.04 -4.39 1.55
C GLU A 74 -13.79 -3.53 1.42
N PRO A 75 -13.91 -2.23 1.10
CA PRO A 75 -12.78 -1.33 1.25
C PRO A 75 -12.27 -1.53 2.68
N ASN A 76 -10.95 -1.57 2.85
CA ASN A 76 -10.38 -1.43 4.19
C ASN A 76 -11.17 -0.28 4.89
N PRO A 77 -11.52 -0.30 6.17
CA PRO A 77 -12.30 0.81 6.75
C PRO A 77 -11.51 2.16 6.78
N LEU A 78 -10.29 2.18 6.23
CA LEU A 78 -9.29 3.24 6.33
C LEU A 78 -8.73 3.89 5.04
N PRO A 79 -8.92 3.40 3.78
CA PRO A 79 -8.63 4.13 2.54
C PRO A 79 -9.38 5.47 2.51
N GLY A 80 -10.57 5.52 3.15
CA GLY A 80 -11.33 6.75 3.32
C GLY A 80 -10.75 7.75 4.33
N LEU A 81 -9.87 7.32 5.25
CA LEU A 81 -9.28 8.22 6.25
C LEU A 81 -8.17 9.08 5.62
N PHE A 82 -7.37 8.52 4.71
CA PHE A 82 -6.37 9.30 3.97
C PHE A 82 -7.01 10.18 2.91
N ALA A 83 -8.02 9.70 2.17
CA ALA A 83 -8.76 10.55 1.21
C ALA A 83 -9.42 11.76 1.90
N LYS A 84 -9.89 11.62 3.16
CA LYS A 84 -10.40 12.73 3.97
C LYS A 84 -9.32 13.67 4.51
N LEU A 85 -8.10 13.19 4.72
CA LEU A 85 -6.97 14.03 5.14
C LEU A 85 -6.31 14.76 3.96
N SER A 86 -6.25 14.13 2.78
CA SER A 86 -5.81 14.77 1.53
C SER A 86 -6.72 15.94 1.13
N ASN A 87 -8.03 15.83 1.37
CA ASN A 87 -9.01 16.91 1.18
C ASN A 87 -9.05 17.95 2.32
N LYS A 88 -8.11 17.90 3.28
CA LYS A 88 -7.95 18.87 4.37
C LYS A 88 -6.60 19.58 4.37
N LEU A 89 -5.78 19.35 3.34
CA LEU A 89 -4.55 20.09 3.08
C LEU A 89 -4.78 21.00 1.87
N GLU A 90 -5.75 21.90 2.00
CA GLU A 90 -5.82 23.18 1.29
C GLU A 90 -5.81 24.30 2.35
#